data_AF-A0A6B0XS68-F1
#
_entry.id   AF-A0A6B0XS68-F1
#
_cell.length_a   1.000
_cell.length_b   1.000
_cell.length_c   1.000
_cell.angle_alpha   90.00
_cell.angle_beta   90.00
_cell.angle_gamma   90.00
#
_symmetry.space_group_name_H-M   'P 1'
#
loop_
_entity.id
_entity.type
_entity.pdbx_description
1 polymer ?
#
loop_
_entity_poly.entity_id
_entity_poly.type
_entity_poly.pdbx_seq_one_letter_code
_entity_poly.pdbx_strand_id
1 'polypeptide(L)'
;MAVLTVLGLELAAADAGAQDEHFEIAKRVLSSVPLFDGHNDLPWAIRNADAPRDVRAYDISRPTPGHTDLARLRAGGVGAQFWSVYVPASVMGEGGGARMQLEQIDIALQIISDHREDLGLAYTAAEVMDQFHRGKVASMLGMEGGHAIENSLGALRAFYALGVRYMTLTHSANLPWADSCCALPELGGLSAFGREVVREMNWLGMLVDISHVSPGSMHDALDVTEAPVIFSHSSARAVTDHPRNVPDDVLRRLPENGGVVMVTFVESFVNQEVANYVGPSEGRPRATMADVVAHIEHIREVAGIDHVAIGGDYDGIDRGPVGLEDVSTYPALFAELSRRGWTESELRALAADNLLRVMRAAEATARRLQAERDPSMATIEQLDGLVP
;
A
#
# COMPACT_ATOMS: atom_id res chain seq x y z
N MET A 1 -53.36 50.10 12.72
CA MET A 1 -52.61 49.90 11.46
C MET A 1 -51.64 48.76 11.68
N ALA A 2 -51.77 47.73 10.85
CA ALA A 2 -51.02 46.50 10.93
C ALA A 2 -49.63 46.62 10.27
N VAL A 3 -48.87 45.52 10.44
CA VAL A 3 -47.66 45.10 9.73
C VAL A 3 -46.34 45.59 10.33
N LEU A 4 -45.77 44.74 11.21
CA LEU A 4 -44.32 44.63 11.36
C LEU A 4 -43.89 43.23 10.90
N THR A 5 -43.44 43.22 9.65
CA THR A 5 -42.51 42.34 8.95
C THR A 5 -41.86 41.22 9.75
N VAL A 6 -42.28 39.98 9.48
CA VAL A 6 -41.51 38.75 9.73
C VAL A 6 -40.67 38.49 8.47
N LEU A 7 -39.43 38.97 8.46
CA LEU A 7 -38.41 38.63 7.46
C LEU A 7 -37.08 38.53 8.20
N GLY A 8 -36.76 37.34 8.68
CA GLY A 8 -35.52 37.12 9.42
C GLY A 8 -35.21 35.69 9.85
N LEU A 9 -36.07 34.72 9.55
CA LEU A 9 -35.88 33.33 9.99
C LEU A 9 -35.57 32.32 8.88
N GLU A 10 -35.48 32.75 7.61
CA GLU A 10 -35.22 31.81 6.50
C GLU A 10 -33.75 31.66 6.09
N LEU A 11 -32.83 32.51 6.58
CA LEU A 11 -31.41 32.42 6.19
C LEU A 11 -30.52 31.56 7.10
N ALA A 12 -31.02 31.12 8.26
CA ALA A 12 -30.23 30.31 9.20
C ALA A 12 -30.49 28.79 9.08
N ALA A 13 -31.43 28.37 8.21
CA ALA A 13 -31.79 26.97 8.02
C ALA A 13 -31.19 26.33 6.75
N ALA A 14 -30.54 27.12 5.88
CA ALA A 14 -29.93 26.59 4.65
C ALA A 14 -28.60 25.86 4.90
N ASP A 15 -27.92 26.13 6.03
CA ASP A 15 -26.56 25.62 6.29
C ASP A 15 -26.53 24.33 7.13
N ALA A 16 -27.67 23.92 7.70
CA ALA A 16 -27.80 22.67 8.45
C ALA A 16 -28.49 21.55 7.64
N GLY A 17 -28.92 21.86 6.40
CA GLY A 17 -29.73 20.97 5.55
C GLY A 17 -28.97 20.32 4.38
N ALA A 18 -27.73 20.72 4.12
CA ALA A 18 -26.83 19.99 3.24
C ALA A 18 -26.06 18.98 4.11
N GLN A 19 -26.51 17.72 4.15
CA GLN A 19 -25.53 16.64 4.29
C GLN A 19 -24.42 16.95 3.29
N ASP A 20 -23.19 17.11 3.77
CA ASP A 20 -22.03 17.49 2.96
C ASP A 20 -22.01 16.67 1.67
N GLU A 21 -22.40 17.31 0.55
CA GLU A 21 -22.65 16.65 -0.73
C GLU A 21 -21.42 15.84 -1.16
N HIS A 22 -20.24 16.35 -0.85
CA HIS A 22 -18.96 15.70 -1.13
C HIS A 22 -18.73 14.46 -0.27
N PHE A 23 -19.23 14.44 0.97
CA PHE A 23 -19.19 13.25 1.82
C PHE A 23 -20.18 12.18 1.32
N GLU A 24 -21.34 12.58 0.79
CA GLU A 24 -22.26 11.64 0.16
C GLU A 24 -21.73 11.11 -1.18
N ILE A 25 -21.02 11.94 -1.96
CA ILE A 25 -20.24 11.49 -3.13
C ILE A 25 -19.18 10.47 -2.71
N ALA A 26 -18.41 10.75 -1.66
CA ALA A 26 -17.41 9.83 -1.13
C ALA A 26 -18.01 8.47 -0.77
N LYS A 27 -19.11 8.44 0.00
CA LYS A 27 -19.82 7.19 0.32
C LYS A 27 -20.33 6.46 -0.91
N ARG A 28 -20.86 7.18 -1.90
CA ARG A 28 -21.35 6.59 -3.16
C ARG A 28 -20.22 5.92 -3.93
N VAL A 29 -19.06 6.58 -4.03
CA VAL A 29 -17.87 6.01 -4.67
C VAL A 29 -17.41 4.76 -3.92
N LEU A 30 -17.19 4.87 -2.60
CA LEU A 30 -16.66 3.79 -1.76
C LEU A 30 -17.62 2.60 -1.58
N SER A 31 -18.91 2.78 -1.87
CA SER A 31 -19.88 1.67 -1.95
C SER A 31 -19.96 1.03 -3.33
N SER A 32 -19.39 1.65 -4.36
CA SER A 32 -19.45 1.19 -5.76
C SER A 32 -18.20 0.45 -6.22
N VAL A 33 -17.07 0.66 -5.55
CA VAL A 33 -15.79 -0.02 -5.75
C VAL A 33 -15.13 -0.26 -4.40
N PRO A 34 -14.36 -1.36 -4.23
CA PRO A 34 -13.68 -1.62 -2.97
C PRO A 34 -12.53 -0.62 -2.83
N LEU A 35 -12.61 0.33 -1.88
CA LEU A 35 -11.39 1.06 -1.51
C LEU A 35 -10.31 0.05 -1.17
N PHE A 36 -9.27 0.05 -1.98
CA PHE A 36 -8.21 -0.94 -1.97
C PHE A 36 -6.95 -0.30 -1.44
N ASP A 37 -6.75 -0.48 -0.14
CA ASP A 37 -5.54 -0.02 0.53
C ASP A 37 -4.35 -0.99 0.27
N GLY A 38 -3.22 -0.39 -0.09
CA GLY A 38 -2.01 -1.09 -0.52
C GLY A 38 -1.13 -1.65 0.58
N HIS A 39 -1.26 -1.18 1.81
CA HIS A 39 -0.32 -1.52 2.87
C HIS A 39 -0.87 -1.23 4.26
N ASN A 40 -1.07 -2.29 5.05
CA ASN A 40 -1.46 -2.21 6.45
C ASN A 40 -0.74 -3.30 7.26
N ASP A 41 -0.09 -2.88 8.35
CA ASP A 41 0.81 -3.67 9.19
C ASP A 41 0.13 -4.29 10.42
N LEU A 42 -1.20 -4.41 10.42
CA LEU A 42 -1.93 -5.08 11.50
C LEU A 42 -1.31 -6.44 11.91
N PRO A 43 -0.83 -7.32 10.99
CA PRO A 43 -0.13 -8.54 11.38
C PRO A 43 1.14 -8.29 12.22
N TRP A 44 1.91 -7.23 11.92
CA TRP A 44 3.07 -6.82 12.71
C TRP A 44 2.66 -6.22 14.06
N ALA A 45 1.59 -5.43 14.11
CA ALA A 45 1.05 -4.92 15.37
C ALA A 45 0.62 -6.05 16.31
N ILE A 46 -0.06 -7.08 15.79
CA ILE A 46 -0.46 -8.27 16.57
C ILE A 46 0.76 -9.06 17.03
N ARG A 47 1.80 -9.18 16.17
CA ARG A 47 3.04 -9.84 16.55
C ARG A 47 3.67 -9.21 17.80
N ASN A 48 3.61 -7.88 17.92
CA ASN A 48 4.27 -7.11 18.98
C ASN A 48 3.32 -6.67 20.10
N ALA A 49 2.06 -7.09 20.08
CA ALA A 49 1.10 -6.78 21.13
C ALA A 49 1.47 -7.41 22.49
N ASP A 50 0.77 -7.01 23.56
CA ASP A 50 0.97 -7.51 24.93
C ASP A 50 0.93 -9.04 25.05
N ALA A 51 0.13 -9.69 24.21
CA ALA A 51 0.15 -11.13 23.97
C ALA A 51 0.72 -11.40 22.57
N PRO A 52 2.06 -11.52 22.42
CA PRO A 52 2.71 -11.56 21.12
C PRO A 52 2.18 -12.70 20.24
N ARG A 53 1.79 -12.37 19.00
CA ARG A 53 1.29 -13.31 17.97
C ARG A 53 -0.08 -13.94 18.27
N ASP A 54 -0.68 -13.64 19.41
CA ASP A 54 -2.01 -14.17 19.74
C ASP A 54 -3.10 -13.31 19.10
N VAL A 55 -3.53 -13.73 17.91
CA VAL A 55 -4.60 -13.07 17.13
C VAL A 55 -5.90 -12.95 17.93
N ARG A 56 -6.24 -13.95 18.74
CA ARG A 56 -7.49 -13.98 19.51
C ARG A 56 -7.43 -13.12 20.75
N ALA A 57 -6.24 -12.91 21.32
CA ALA A 57 -6.05 -11.97 22.41
C ALA A 57 -6.12 -10.51 21.94
N TYR A 58 -5.68 -10.21 20.70
CA TYR A 58 -5.78 -8.86 20.13
C TYR A 58 -7.21 -8.48 19.72
N ASP A 59 -8.01 -9.45 19.23
CA ASP A 59 -9.45 -9.36 18.87
C ASP A 59 -9.86 -8.06 18.16
N ILE A 60 -9.71 -8.03 16.82
CA ILE A 60 -10.09 -6.88 15.99
C ILE A 60 -11.61 -6.69 15.83
N SER A 61 -12.45 -7.52 16.45
CA SER A 61 -13.90 -7.26 16.51
C SER A 61 -14.27 -6.13 17.49
N ARG A 62 -13.30 -5.69 18.28
CA ARG A 62 -13.42 -4.61 19.27
C ARG A 62 -12.48 -3.47 18.90
N PRO A 63 -12.65 -2.28 19.49
CA PRO A 63 -11.68 -1.20 19.36
C PRO A 63 -10.28 -1.67 19.79
N THR A 64 -9.31 -1.54 18.89
CA THR A 64 -7.91 -1.92 19.12
C THR A 64 -7.08 -0.70 19.52
N PRO A 65 -5.92 -0.87 20.18
CA PRO A 65 -5.02 0.24 20.47
C PRO A 65 -4.34 0.80 19.21
N GLY A 66 -4.32 0.04 18.11
CA GLY A 66 -3.77 0.45 16.82
C GLY A 66 -4.77 1.24 15.97
N HIS A 67 -4.50 1.29 14.69
CA HIS A 67 -5.28 1.99 13.68
C HIS A 67 -6.42 1.15 13.10
N THR A 68 -6.38 -0.17 13.27
CA THR A 68 -7.30 -1.07 12.55
C THR A 68 -8.16 -1.92 13.47
N ASP A 69 -9.48 -1.87 13.25
CA ASP A 69 -10.46 -2.85 13.72
C ASP A 69 -11.63 -2.95 12.74
N LEU A 70 -12.48 -3.97 12.87
CA LEU A 70 -13.56 -4.24 11.92
C LEU A 70 -14.58 -3.09 11.83
N ALA A 71 -14.85 -2.39 12.93
CA ALA A 71 -15.79 -1.29 12.94
C ALA A 71 -15.24 -0.09 12.18
N ARG A 72 -13.95 0.23 12.38
CA ARG A 72 -13.27 1.31 11.65
C ARG A 72 -13.06 0.99 10.17
N LEU A 73 -12.70 -0.25 9.80
CA LEU A 73 -12.61 -0.66 8.39
C LEU A 73 -13.93 -0.42 7.66
N ARG A 74 -15.04 -0.81 8.30
CA ARG A 74 -16.40 -0.59 7.77
C ARG A 74 -16.76 0.89 7.68
N ALA A 75 -16.44 1.67 8.70
CA ALA A 75 -16.68 3.12 8.71
C ALA A 75 -15.88 3.85 7.63
N GLY A 76 -14.65 3.38 7.36
CA GLY A 76 -13.79 3.89 6.30
C GLY A 76 -14.17 3.47 4.89
N GLY A 77 -15.10 2.53 4.74
CA GLY A 77 -15.46 1.96 3.46
C GLY A 77 -14.35 1.14 2.81
N VAL A 78 -13.40 0.61 3.61
CA VAL A 78 -12.35 -0.27 3.12
C VAL A 78 -12.98 -1.54 2.56
N GLY A 79 -12.80 -1.77 1.27
CA GLY A 79 -13.38 -2.92 0.56
C GLY A 79 -12.34 -3.96 0.15
N ALA A 80 -11.06 -3.60 0.14
CA ALA A 80 -9.94 -4.50 -0.07
C ALA A 80 -8.70 -4.00 0.68
N GLN A 81 -7.88 -4.93 1.16
CA GLN A 81 -6.68 -4.63 1.93
C GLN A 81 -5.57 -5.60 1.53
N PHE A 82 -4.41 -5.06 1.20
CA PHE A 82 -3.17 -5.81 1.32
C PHE A 82 -2.69 -5.75 2.77
N TRP A 83 -2.70 -6.91 3.44
CA TRP A 83 -2.10 -7.10 4.75
C TRP A 83 -0.60 -7.32 4.57
N SER A 84 0.19 -6.39 5.09
CA SER A 84 1.64 -6.53 5.11
C SER A 84 2.02 -7.70 6.01
N VAL A 85 2.79 -8.63 5.45
CA VAL A 85 3.43 -9.71 6.20
C VAL A 85 4.90 -9.36 6.44
N TYR A 86 5.15 -8.08 6.77
CA TYR A 86 6.46 -7.50 7.06
C TYR A 86 7.28 -8.30 8.06
N VAL A 87 8.58 -8.38 7.78
CA VAL A 87 9.61 -8.84 8.71
C VAL A 87 10.79 -7.86 8.69
N PRO A 88 11.45 -7.60 9.84
CA PRO A 88 12.47 -6.59 9.93
C PRO A 88 13.80 -7.08 9.34
N ALA A 89 14.48 -6.19 8.61
CA ALA A 89 15.78 -6.48 7.99
C ALA A 89 16.86 -6.97 9.00
N SER A 90 16.70 -6.70 10.30
CA SER A 90 17.60 -7.19 11.35
C SER A 90 17.72 -8.72 11.40
N VAL A 91 16.72 -9.47 10.89
CA VAL A 91 16.77 -10.94 10.86
C VAL A 91 17.78 -11.50 9.84
N MET A 92 18.29 -10.68 8.92
CA MET A 92 19.28 -11.11 7.92
C MET A 92 20.56 -11.65 8.57
N GLY A 93 21.03 -11.03 9.67
CA GLY A 93 22.26 -11.42 10.35
C GLY A 93 22.12 -12.63 11.28
N GLU A 94 20.90 -12.93 11.72
CA GLU A 94 20.59 -14.03 12.64
C GLU A 94 20.17 -15.32 11.90
N GLY A 95 19.77 -15.17 10.63
CA GLY A 95 19.08 -16.20 9.86
C GLY A 95 17.60 -16.33 10.23
N GLY A 96 16.80 -16.97 9.36
CA GLY A 96 15.41 -17.28 9.64
C GLY A 96 14.41 -16.20 9.24
N GLY A 97 14.76 -15.34 8.28
CA GLY A 97 13.82 -14.44 7.63
C GLY A 97 12.66 -15.22 7.02
N ALA A 98 12.95 -16.36 6.38
CA ALA A 98 11.90 -17.22 5.82
C ALA A 98 10.97 -17.82 6.90
N ARG A 99 11.50 -18.25 8.05
CA ARG A 99 10.69 -18.74 9.17
C ARG A 99 9.78 -17.63 9.72
N MET A 100 10.34 -16.45 9.95
CA MET A 100 9.56 -15.32 10.47
C MET A 100 8.50 -14.87 9.46
N GLN A 101 8.80 -14.94 8.17
CA GLN A 101 7.85 -14.67 7.09
C GLN A 101 6.67 -15.64 7.12
N LEU A 102 6.91 -16.93 7.36
CA LEU A 102 5.84 -17.93 7.54
C LEU A 102 4.95 -17.63 8.75
N GLU A 103 5.54 -17.20 9.87
CA GLU A 103 4.79 -16.80 11.07
C GLU A 103 3.90 -15.57 10.80
N GLN A 104 4.39 -14.59 10.03
CA GLN A 104 3.58 -13.42 9.67
C GLN A 104 2.43 -13.76 8.73
N ILE A 105 2.68 -14.64 7.75
CA ILE A 105 1.62 -15.17 6.88
C ILE A 105 0.56 -15.91 7.70
N ASP A 106 0.99 -16.74 8.66
CA ASP A 106 0.07 -17.45 9.55
C ASP A 106 -0.80 -16.49 10.39
N ILE A 107 -0.21 -15.44 10.97
CA ILE A 107 -0.96 -14.40 11.68
C ILE A 107 -2.03 -13.77 10.77
N ALA A 108 -1.64 -13.35 9.56
CA ALA A 108 -2.59 -12.73 8.62
C ALA A 108 -3.72 -13.70 8.22
N LEU A 109 -3.41 -14.98 7.96
CA LEU A 109 -4.41 -15.99 7.65
C LEU A 109 -5.33 -16.29 8.84
N GLN A 110 -4.81 -16.27 10.07
CA GLN A 110 -5.62 -16.41 11.28
C GLN A 110 -6.59 -15.23 11.47
N ILE A 111 -6.16 -13.99 11.23
CA ILE A 111 -7.05 -12.81 11.25
C ILE A 111 -8.23 -13.02 10.29
N ILE A 112 -7.93 -13.42 9.05
CA ILE A 112 -8.95 -13.60 8.01
C ILE A 112 -9.88 -14.77 8.35
N SER A 113 -9.34 -15.87 8.88
CA SER A 113 -10.10 -17.06 9.25
C SER A 113 -11.03 -16.79 10.45
N ASP A 114 -10.54 -16.15 11.50
CA ASP A 114 -11.31 -15.88 12.72
C ASP A 114 -12.42 -14.83 12.48
N HIS A 115 -12.27 -13.97 11.46
CA HIS A 115 -13.25 -12.93 11.09
C HIS A 115 -13.84 -13.14 9.68
N ARG A 116 -14.01 -14.39 9.26
CA ARG A 116 -14.50 -14.80 7.92
C ARG A 116 -15.87 -14.25 7.49
N GLU A 117 -16.66 -13.71 8.40
CA GLU A 117 -17.94 -13.05 8.06
C GLU A 117 -17.72 -11.63 7.53
N ASP A 118 -16.67 -10.94 8.00
CA ASP A 118 -16.30 -9.58 7.60
C ASP A 118 -15.14 -9.54 6.60
N LEU A 119 -14.24 -10.53 6.65
CA LEU A 119 -13.03 -10.62 5.82
C LEU A 119 -13.11 -11.83 4.87
N GLY A 120 -12.58 -11.67 3.66
CA GLY A 120 -12.55 -12.74 2.66
C GLY A 120 -11.22 -12.79 1.94
N LEU A 121 -10.52 -13.93 2.01
CA LEU A 121 -9.25 -14.12 1.31
C LEU A 121 -9.44 -14.01 -0.22
N ALA A 122 -8.53 -13.30 -0.88
CA ALA A 122 -8.51 -13.11 -2.33
C ALA A 122 -7.09 -13.23 -2.88
N TYR A 123 -6.99 -13.74 -4.10
CA TYR A 123 -5.74 -14.01 -4.79
C TYR A 123 -5.66 -13.38 -6.18
N THR A 124 -6.80 -12.93 -6.71
CA THR A 124 -6.93 -12.32 -8.04
C THR A 124 -7.80 -11.08 -7.98
N ALA A 125 -7.70 -10.20 -8.98
CA ALA A 125 -8.55 -9.03 -9.09
C ALA A 125 -10.05 -9.39 -9.18
N ALA A 126 -10.37 -10.56 -9.75
CA ALA A 126 -11.74 -11.07 -9.82
C ALA A 126 -12.26 -11.49 -8.44
N GLU A 127 -11.43 -12.17 -7.65
CA GLU A 127 -11.79 -12.57 -6.29
C GLU A 127 -11.92 -11.36 -5.34
N VAL A 128 -11.11 -10.32 -5.53
CA VAL A 128 -11.28 -9.05 -4.79
C VAL A 128 -12.70 -8.51 -4.98
N MET A 129 -13.16 -8.45 -6.23
CA MET A 129 -14.51 -7.98 -6.54
C MET A 129 -15.60 -8.94 -6.02
N ASP A 130 -15.40 -10.25 -6.06
CA ASP A 130 -16.35 -11.23 -5.49
C ASP A 130 -16.51 -11.05 -3.97
N GLN A 131 -15.42 -10.89 -3.23
CA GLN A 131 -15.49 -10.65 -1.78
C GLN A 131 -16.18 -9.32 -1.46
N PHE A 132 -15.84 -8.25 -2.20
CA PHE A 132 -16.48 -6.96 -2.04
C PHE A 132 -18.00 -7.02 -2.28
N HIS A 133 -18.45 -7.68 -3.34
CA HIS A 133 -19.88 -7.86 -3.62
C HIS A 133 -20.61 -8.71 -2.58
N ARG A 134 -19.89 -9.57 -1.84
CA ARG A 134 -20.41 -10.31 -0.69
C ARG A 134 -20.46 -9.47 0.60
N GLY A 135 -20.07 -8.19 0.53
CA GLY A 135 -20.03 -7.27 1.66
C GLY A 135 -18.85 -7.49 2.59
N LYS A 136 -17.77 -8.13 2.11
CA LYS A 136 -16.55 -8.40 2.86
C LYS A 136 -15.40 -7.51 2.42
N VAL A 137 -14.43 -7.30 3.30
CA VAL A 137 -13.13 -6.76 2.92
C VAL A 137 -12.34 -7.88 2.23
N ALA A 138 -11.98 -7.68 0.96
CA ALA A 138 -11.08 -8.59 0.26
C ALA A 138 -9.68 -8.50 0.86
N SER A 139 -9.20 -9.59 1.44
CA SER A 139 -7.93 -9.65 2.15
C SER A 139 -6.89 -10.34 1.30
N MET A 140 -5.79 -9.64 1.03
CA MET A 140 -4.65 -10.13 0.25
C MET A 140 -3.37 -9.99 1.07
N LEU A 141 -2.30 -10.70 0.70
CA LEU A 141 -1.02 -10.68 1.43
C LEU A 141 0.09 -10.05 0.60
N GLY A 142 0.90 -9.23 1.24
CA GLY A 142 2.04 -8.56 0.62
C GLY A 142 3.31 -8.67 1.46
N MET A 143 4.40 -9.16 0.87
CA MET A 143 5.69 -9.26 1.54
C MET A 143 6.43 -7.93 1.46
N GLU A 144 7.06 -7.53 2.57
CA GLU A 144 7.77 -6.26 2.63
C GLU A 144 9.27 -6.48 2.87
N GLY A 145 9.98 -6.70 1.76
CA GLY A 145 11.43 -6.86 1.73
C GLY A 145 11.87 -8.23 1.23
N GLY A 146 12.72 -8.23 0.21
CA GLY A 146 13.26 -9.44 -0.41
C GLY A 146 14.21 -10.26 0.46
N HIS A 147 14.66 -9.75 1.60
CA HIS A 147 15.48 -10.53 2.53
C HIS A 147 14.77 -11.81 3.01
N ALA A 148 13.43 -11.82 3.07
CA ALA A 148 12.64 -12.97 3.48
C ALA A 148 12.74 -14.16 2.52
N ILE A 149 13.11 -13.95 1.25
CA ILE A 149 13.32 -15.05 0.30
C ILE A 149 14.71 -15.68 0.42
N GLU A 150 15.61 -15.11 1.24
CA GLU A 150 16.95 -15.64 1.52
C GLU A 150 17.70 -16.02 0.23
N ASN A 151 17.66 -15.13 -0.77
CA ASN A 151 18.25 -15.31 -2.10
C ASN A 151 17.77 -16.56 -2.86
N SER A 152 16.55 -17.04 -2.58
CA SER A 152 15.97 -18.26 -3.18
C SER A 152 14.71 -17.97 -3.98
N LEU A 153 14.78 -18.18 -5.30
CA LEU A 153 13.60 -18.17 -6.17
C LEU A 153 12.60 -19.28 -5.80
N GLY A 154 13.07 -20.39 -5.23
CA GLY A 154 12.20 -21.44 -4.71
C GLY A 154 11.36 -20.97 -3.51
N ALA A 155 11.96 -20.18 -2.61
CA ALA A 155 11.23 -19.57 -1.50
C ALA A 155 10.21 -18.54 -2.00
N LEU A 156 10.59 -17.68 -2.97
CA LEU A 156 9.66 -16.74 -3.62
C LEU A 156 8.41 -17.45 -4.16
N ARG A 157 8.60 -18.54 -4.92
CA ARG A 157 7.48 -19.35 -5.44
C ARG A 157 6.64 -19.98 -4.32
N ALA A 158 7.26 -20.44 -3.24
CA ALA A 158 6.56 -21.01 -2.10
C ALA A 158 5.67 -19.97 -1.39
N PHE A 159 6.17 -18.75 -1.18
CA PHE A 159 5.37 -17.67 -0.60
C PHE A 159 4.21 -17.25 -1.50
N TYR A 160 4.40 -17.22 -2.82
CA TYR A 160 3.29 -17.00 -3.75
C TYR A 160 2.20 -18.07 -3.61
N ALA A 161 2.60 -19.34 -3.50
CA ALA A 161 1.68 -20.46 -3.30
C ALA A 161 0.94 -20.39 -1.95
N LEU A 162 1.54 -19.78 -0.93
CA LEU A 162 0.89 -19.50 0.36
C LEU A 162 -0.08 -18.31 0.33
N GLY A 163 -0.12 -17.55 -0.77
CA GLY A 163 -1.10 -16.49 -0.98
C GLY A 163 -0.53 -15.09 -1.13
N VAL A 164 0.79 -14.91 -1.06
CA VAL A 164 1.44 -13.61 -1.28
C VAL A 164 1.26 -13.14 -2.73
N ARG A 165 0.91 -11.86 -2.92
CA ARG A 165 0.64 -11.28 -4.26
C ARG A 165 1.46 -10.06 -4.61
N TYR A 166 2.19 -9.46 -3.68
CA TYR A 166 3.32 -8.57 -4.00
C TYR A 166 4.52 -8.88 -3.11
N MET A 167 5.70 -8.46 -3.55
CA MET A 167 6.88 -8.36 -2.69
C MET A 167 7.60 -7.02 -2.91
N THR A 168 7.80 -6.26 -1.84
CA THR A 168 8.69 -5.08 -1.84
C THR A 168 10.12 -5.56 -1.97
N LEU A 169 10.89 -5.07 -2.95
CA LEU A 169 12.22 -5.64 -3.23
C LEU A 169 13.19 -5.46 -2.06
N THR A 170 13.14 -4.33 -1.36
CA THR A 170 13.92 -4.07 -0.15
C THR A 170 13.01 -3.52 0.96
N HIS A 171 13.51 -3.47 2.20
CA HIS A 171 12.93 -2.62 3.24
C HIS A 171 13.96 -1.52 3.57
N SER A 172 14.40 -1.39 4.82
CA SER A 172 15.35 -0.36 5.28
C SER A 172 16.83 -0.66 5.05
N ALA A 173 17.18 -1.84 4.51
CA ALA A 173 18.56 -2.26 4.27
C ALA A 173 18.78 -2.73 2.83
N ASN A 174 20.02 -2.59 2.35
CA ASN A 174 20.46 -3.21 1.10
C ASN A 174 20.40 -4.73 1.21
N LEU A 175 20.11 -5.37 0.08
CA LEU A 175 20.27 -6.79 -0.14
C LEU A 175 21.46 -7.02 -1.07
N PRO A 176 22.06 -8.22 -1.11
CA PRO A 176 23.13 -8.53 -2.06
C PRO A 176 22.75 -8.33 -3.53
N TRP A 177 21.45 -8.14 -3.83
CA TRP A 177 20.90 -8.02 -5.16
C TRP A 177 20.00 -6.79 -5.40
N ALA A 178 19.80 -5.93 -4.39
CA ALA A 178 19.01 -4.70 -4.52
C ALA A 178 19.37 -3.62 -3.49
N ASP A 179 19.52 -2.38 -3.94
CA ASP A 179 19.75 -1.22 -3.05
C ASP A 179 18.45 -0.63 -2.48
N SER A 180 18.45 -0.31 -1.18
CA SER A 180 17.38 0.39 -0.46
C SER A 180 17.58 1.91 -0.53
N CYS A 181 16.49 2.69 -0.46
CA CYS A 181 16.58 4.15 -0.34
C CYS A 181 17.10 4.61 1.03
N CYS A 182 17.06 3.73 2.04
CA CYS A 182 17.44 4.03 3.42
C CYS A 182 18.88 3.65 3.76
N ALA A 183 19.65 3.14 2.78
CA ALA A 183 21.02 2.72 2.94
C ALA A 183 21.94 3.42 1.91
N LEU A 184 23.25 3.40 2.17
CA LEU A 184 24.22 3.91 1.20
C LEU A 184 24.22 2.99 -0.04
N PRO A 185 24.30 3.53 -1.26
CA PRO A 185 24.33 2.70 -2.47
C PRO A 185 25.52 1.73 -2.48
N GLU A 186 25.27 0.47 -2.85
CA GLU A 186 26.30 -0.57 -3.01
C GLU A 186 26.35 -1.09 -4.45
N LEU A 187 25.18 -1.36 -5.04
CA LEU A 187 25.06 -1.89 -6.40
C LEU A 187 24.81 -0.79 -7.45
N GLY A 188 24.21 0.32 -7.02
CA GLY A 188 23.64 1.35 -7.90
C GLY A 188 22.25 0.98 -8.44
N GLY A 189 21.60 -0.05 -7.90
CA GLY A 189 20.30 -0.53 -8.36
C GLY A 189 20.09 -2.03 -8.10
N LEU A 190 19.74 -2.78 -9.15
CA LEU A 190 19.57 -4.24 -9.10
C LEU A 190 20.76 -4.98 -9.74
N SER A 191 21.21 -6.04 -9.07
CA SER A 191 22.20 -6.98 -9.63
C SER A 191 21.59 -7.87 -10.73
N ALA A 192 22.38 -8.78 -11.32
CA ALA A 192 21.85 -9.73 -12.29
C ALA A 192 20.83 -10.69 -11.63
N PHE A 193 21.10 -11.15 -10.40
CA PHE A 193 20.13 -11.91 -9.62
C PHE A 193 18.88 -11.09 -9.27
N GLY A 194 19.03 -9.82 -8.88
CA GLY A 194 17.89 -8.95 -8.56
C GLY A 194 16.95 -8.76 -9.75
N ARG A 195 17.51 -8.63 -10.96
CA ARG A 195 16.73 -8.62 -12.21
C ARG A 195 16.03 -9.95 -12.46
N GLU A 196 16.65 -11.06 -12.09
CA GLU A 196 16.04 -12.39 -12.20
C GLU A 196 14.89 -12.60 -11.20
N VAL A 197 15.01 -12.05 -9.98
CA VAL A 197 13.91 -12.00 -9.00
C VAL A 197 12.71 -11.27 -9.62
N VAL A 198 12.91 -10.10 -10.24
CA VAL A 198 11.84 -9.37 -10.95
C VAL A 198 11.19 -10.21 -12.05
N ARG A 199 12.00 -10.90 -12.88
CA ARG A 199 11.47 -11.79 -13.94
C ARG A 199 10.68 -12.97 -13.40
N GLU A 200 11.07 -13.53 -12.27
CA GLU A 200 10.37 -14.63 -11.62
C GLU A 200 9.06 -14.13 -10.98
N MET A 201 9.04 -12.93 -10.42
CA MET A 201 7.81 -12.27 -9.95
C MET A 201 6.82 -12.05 -11.10
N ASN A 202 7.28 -11.57 -12.26
CA ASN A 202 6.44 -11.47 -13.46
C ASN A 202 5.90 -12.84 -13.93
N TRP A 203 6.74 -13.88 -13.91
CA TRP A 203 6.34 -15.25 -14.27
C TRP A 203 5.27 -15.80 -13.32
N LEU A 204 5.36 -15.50 -12.03
CA LEU A 204 4.36 -15.86 -11.02
C LEU A 204 3.06 -15.06 -11.16
N GLY A 205 3.14 -13.81 -11.62
CA GLY A 205 2.06 -12.83 -11.44
C GLY A 205 2.07 -12.23 -10.04
N MET A 206 3.23 -12.22 -9.37
CA MET A 206 3.47 -11.44 -8.17
C MET A 206 3.80 -10.01 -8.58
N LEU A 207 3.10 -9.03 -8.00
CA LEU A 207 3.36 -7.62 -8.25
C LEU A 207 4.75 -7.25 -7.69
N VAL A 208 5.52 -6.55 -8.53
CA VAL A 208 6.83 -5.99 -8.15
C VAL A 208 6.57 -4.69 -7.42
N ASP A 209 6.77 -4.69 -6.11
CA ASP A 209 6.65 -3.49 -5.29
C ASP A 209 8.03 -2.82 -5.14
N ILE A 210 8.09 -1.55 -5.53
CA ILE A 210 9.28 -0.71 -5.50
C ILE A 210 9.13 0.47 -4.54
N SER A 211 8.24 0.38 -3.54
CA SER A 211 8.44 1.08 -2.28
C SER A 211 9.76 0.67 -1.62
N HIS A 212 10.32 1.52 -0.75
CA HIS A 212 11.61 1.33 -0.04
C HIS A 212 12.89 1.24 -0.86
N VAL A 213 12.83 0.98 -2.17
CA VAL A 213 14.05 0.77 -2.98
C VAL A 213 14.71 2.10 -3.36
N SER A 214 16.01 2.07 -3.64
CA SER A 214 16.72 3.26 -4.13
C SER A 214 16.20 3.71 -5.51
N PRO A 215 16.37 4.99 -5.92
CA PRO A 215 16.01 5.41 -7.28
C PRO A 215 16.65 4.56 -8.39
N GLY A 216 17.92 4.13 -8.21
CA GLY A 216 18.58 3.21 -9.15
C GLY A 216 17.82 1.89 -9.29
N SER A 217 17.40 1.32 -8.15
CA SER A 217 16.59 0.09 -8.12
C SER A 217 15.21 0.30 -8.76
N MET A 218 14.59 1.48 -8.60
CA MET A 218 13.33 1.82 -9.28
C MET A 218 13.52 1.79 -10.81
N HIS A 219 14.56 2.44 -11.33
CA HIS A 219 14.83 2.45 -12.76
C HIS A 219 15.13 1.05 -13.30
N ASP A 220 15.97 0.29 -12.61
CA ASP A 220 16.34 -1.06 -13.02
C ASP A 220 15.14 -2.03 -13.01
N ALA A 221 14.25 -1.92 -12.03
CA ALA A 221 13.02 -2.72 -11.99
C ALA A 221 12.10 -2.37 -13.18
N LEU A 222 11.93 -1.08 -13.48
CA LEU A 222 11.13 -0.60 -14.61
C LEU A 222 11.75 -0.97 -15.97
N ASP A 223 13.07 -1.13 -16.06
CA ASP A 223 13.76 -1.58 -17.28
C ASP A 223 13.54 -3.08 -17.56
N VAL A 224 13.33 -3.87 -16.51
CA VAL A 224 13.31 -5.35 -16.59
C VAL A 224 11.91 -5.93 -16.57
N THR A 225 10.99 -5.31 -15.84
CA THR A 225 9.64 -5.85 -15.64
C THR A 225 8.83 -5.92 -16.93
N GLU A 226 8.11 -7.02 -17.11
CA GLU A 226 7.15 -7.23 -18.19
C GLU A 226 5.69 -7.03 -17.72
N ALA A 227 5.50 -6.67 -16.46
CA ALA A 227 4.21 -6.35 -15.84
C ALA A 227 4.24 -4.96 -15.18
N PRO A 228 3.08 -4.33 -14.98
CA PRO A 228 2.98 -3.12 -14.18
C PRO A 228 3.56 -3.30 -12.78
N VAL A 229 4.36 -2.33 -12.32
CA VAL A 229 4.87 -2.28 -10.94
C VAL A 229 3.89 -1.57 -10.02
N ILE A 230 4.09 -1.72 -8.72
CA ILE A 230 3.42 -0.89 -7.71
C ILE A 230 4.44 -0.18 -6.83
N PHE A 231 4.03 0.90 -6.20
CA PHE A 231 4.59 1.35 -4.93
C PHE A 231 3.48 1.16 -3.90
N SER A 232 3.59 0.16 -3.03
CA SER A 232 2.50 -0.20 -2.10
C SER A 232 2.19 0.90 -1.08
N HIS A 233 3.19 1.70 -0.73
CA HIS A 233 3.05 2.87 0.16
C HIS A 233 4.24 3.83 -0.06
N SER A 234 4.09 4.80 -0.96
CA SER A 234 5.09 5.86 -1.20
C SER A 234 4.42 7.12 -1.73
N SER A 235 5.05 8.28 -1.52
CA SER A 235 4.48 9.58 -1.92
C SER A 235 5.40 10.30 -2.91
N ALA A 236 5.01 11.47 -3.41
CA ALA A 236 5.81 12.25 -4.39
C ALA A 236 7.04 12.97 -3.80
N ARG A 237 8.22 12.77 -4.38
CA ARG A 237 9.47 13.37 -3.86
C ARG A 237 9.61 14.86 -4.14
N ALA A 238 8.99 15.34 -5.22
CA ALA A 238 8.99 16.77 -5.54
C ALA A 238 8.13 17.60 -4.58
N VAL A 239 7.18 16.98 -3.87
CA VAL A 239 6.35 17.65 -2.85
C VAL A 239 7.05 17.64 -1.49
N THR A 240 7.59 16.49 -1.09
CA THR A 240 8.43 16.35 0.11
C THR A 240 9.70 15.58 -0.26
N ASP A 241 10.87 16.24 -0.14
CA ASP A 241 12.16 15.60 -0.46
C ASP A 241 12.56 14.65 0.67
N HIS A 242 12.15 13.40 0.49
CA HIS A 242 12.45 12.30 1.38
C HIS A 242 12.83 11.07 0.54
N PRO A 243 13.85 10.27 0.91
CA PRO A 243 14.30 9.13 0.11
C PRO A 243 13.24 8.04 -0.10
N ARG A 244 12.26 7.94 0.80
CA ARG A 244 11.10 7.04 0.64
C ARG A 244 10.11 7.48 -0.46
N ASN A 245 10.22 8.69 -0.97
CA ASN A 245 9.31 9.21 -1.97
C ASN A 245 9.82 9.00 -3.40
N VAL A 246 8.87 8.92 -4.34
CA VAL A 246 9.10 8.62 -5.74
C VAL A 246 9.55 9.89 -6.49
N PRO A 247 10.75 9.88 -7.12
CA PRO A 247 11.20 10.97 -7.98
C PRO A 247 10.34 11.16 -9.24
N ASP A 248 10.20 12.39 -9.72
CA ASP A 248 9.38 12.69 -10.91
C ASP A 248 9.84 11.99 -12.18
N ASP A 249 11.15 11.76 -12.35
CA ASP A 249 11.68 11.02 -13.49
C ASP A 249 11.29 9.53 -13.46
N VAL A 250 11.04 8.97 -12.27
CA VAL A 250 10.43 7.64 -12.11
C VAL A 250 8.91 7.72 -12.36
N LEU A 251 8.21 8.71 -11.82
CA LEU A 251 6.76 8.90 -12.03
C LEU A 251 6.41 8.98 -13.53
N ARG A 252 7.22 9.69 -14.33
CA ARG A 252 7.01 9.83 -15.78
C ARG A 252 7.15 8.52 -16.56
N ARG A 253 7.70 7.45 -15.98
CA ARG A 253 7.80 6.12 -16.60
C ARG A 253 6.56 5.26 -16.39
N LEU A 254 5.69 5.61 -15.43
CA LEU A 254 4.51 4.80 -15.09
C LEU A 254 3.48 4.70 -16.22
N PRO A 255 3.22 5.73 -17.04
CA PRO A 255 2.34 5.59 -18.21
C PRO A 255 2.76 4.49 -19.18
N GLU A 256 4.06 4.33 -19.42
CA GLU A 256 4.58 3.29 -20.32
C GLU A 256 4.55 1.90 -19.64
N ASN A 257 4.90 1.83 -18.36
CA ASN A 257 4.87 0.58 -17.60
C ASN A 257 3.44 0.08 -17.27
N GLY A 258 2.49 0.99 -17.06
CA GLY A 258 1.13 0.72 -16.60
C GLY A 258 0.94 0.67 -15.08
N GLY A 259 2.00 0.91 -14.29
CA GLY A 259 2.05 0.78 -12.83
C GLY A 259 1.29 1.85 -12.06
N VAL A 260 1.36 1.81 -10.72
CA VAL A 260 0.62 2.74 -9.84
C VAL A 260 1.44 3.11 -8.60
N VAL A 261 1.33 4.36 -8.14
CA VAL A 261 1.83 4.79 -6.82
C VAL A 261 0.67 4.82 -5.82
N MET A 262 0.78 4.06 -4.74
CA MET A 262 -0.20 4.05 -3.67
C MET A 262 0.27 5.02 -2.58
N VAL A 263 -0.39 6.18 -2.49
CA VAL A 263 0.04 7.30 -1.64
C VAL A 263 -0.10 6.94 -0.18
N THR A 264 0.97 7.13 0.58
CA THR A 264 1.06 6.80 2.01
C THR A 264 0.82 7.99 2.90
N PHE A 265 0.48 7.73 4.16
CA PHE A 265 0.14 8.73 5.16
C PHE A 265 1.25 8.94 6.20
N VAL A 266 2.43 8.34 6.04
CA VAL A 266 3.57 8.58 6.95
C VAL A 266 3.90 10.08 7.00
N GLU A 267 3.74 10.72 8.17
CA GLU A 267 3.80 12.18 8.30
C GLU A 267 5.12 12.78 7.79
N SER A 268 6.26 12.12 8.04
CA SER A 268 7.58 12.57 7.58
C SER A 268 7.81 12.39 6.08
N PHE A 269 6.99 11.56 5.41
CA PHE A 269 7.08 11.38 3.95
C PHE A 269 6.17 12.38 3.24
N VAL A 270 5.10 12.85 3.89
CA VAL A 270 4.13 13.75 3.25
C VAL A 270 4.29 15.22 3.59
N ASN A 271 5.11 15.56 4.59
CA ASN A 271 5.30 16.95 4.99
C ASN A 271 6.77 17.27 5.27
N GLN A 272 7.30 18.28 4.58
CA GLN A 272 8.71 18.67 4.68
C GLN A 272 9.11 19.20 6.06
N GLU A 273 8.22 19.87 6.78
CA GLU A 273 8.50 20.35 8.14
C GLU A 273 8.66 19.16 9.10
N VAL A 274 7.79 18.16 8.98
CA VAL A 274 7.92 16.90 9.74
C VAL A 274 9.18 16.14 9.35
N ALA A 275 9.51 16.04 8.05
CA ALA A 275 10.71 15.38 7.55
C ALA A 275 12.01 15.99 8.11
N ASN A 276 12.05 17.32 8.23
CA ASN A 276 13.23 18.05 8.70
C ASN A 276 13.30 18.18 10.22
N TYR A 277 12.27 17.76 10.95
CA TYR A 277 12.19 17.97 12.38
C TYR A 277 13.21 17.11 13.14
N VAL A 278 14.07 17.79 13.89
CA VAL A 278 15.01 17.17 14.84
C VAL A 278 14.70 17.70 16.22
N GLY A 279 14.06 16.89 17.06
CA GLY A 279 13.63 17.28 18.39
C GLY A 279 12.88 16.17 19.13
N PRO A 280 12.38 16.43 20.35
CA PRO A 280 11.60 15.45 21.10
C PRO A 280 10.26 15.16 20.43
N SER A 281 9.64 14.01 20.76
CA SER A 281 8.32 13.65 20.23
C SER A 281 7.21 14.61 20.67
N GLU A 282 7.38 15.27 21.82
CA GLU A 282 6.46 16.29 22.32
C GLU A 282 6.62 17.59 21.53
N GLY A 283 5.52 18.10 20.97
CA GLY A 283 5.53 19.31 20.15
C GLY A 283 6.09 19.15 18.74
N ARG A 284 6.39 17.91 18.29
CA ARG A 284 6.75 17.67 16.88
C ARG A 284 5.61 18.13 15.96
N PRO A 285 5.92 18.77 14.81
CA PRO A 285 4.92 19.20 13.84
C PRO A 285 4.08 18.01 13.34
N ARG A 286 2.92 18.33 12.76
CA ARG A 286 1.95 17.36 12.26
C ARG A 286 1.74 17.56 10.78
N ALA A 287 1.72 16.46 10.02
CA ALA A 287 1.11 16.48 8.70
C ALA A 287 -0.42 16.50 8.83
N THR A 288 -1.09 16.90 7.76
CA THR A 288 -2.53 17.00 7.65
C THR A 288 -3.02 16.24 6.41
N MET A 289 -4.33 16.01 6.32
CA MET A 289 -4.96 15.50 5.10
C MET A 289 -4.63 16.33 3.87
N ALA A 290 -4.46 17.65 4.00
CA ALA A 290 -4.13 18.53 2.88
C ALA A 290 -2.73 18.23 2.30
N ASP A 291 -1.78 17.82 3.15
CA ASP A 291 -0.45 17.40 2.72
C ASP A 291 -0.55 16.11 1.87
N VAL A 292 -1.31 15.12 2.34
CA VAL A 292 -1.57 13.87 1.58
C VAL A 292 -2.23 14.16 0.23
N VAL A 293 -3.22 15.06 0.20
CA VAL A 293 -3.88 15.48 -1.04
C VAL A 293 -2.88 16.11 -2.02
N ALA A 294 -1.94 16.93 -1.55
CA ALA A 294 -0.92 17.53 -2.41
C ALA A 294 -0.05 16.46 -3.10
N HIS A 295 0.29 15.37 -2.40
CA HIS A 295 1.01 14.24 -3.01
C HIS A 295 0.16 13.49 -4.04
N ILE A 296 -1.12 13.24 -3.76
CA ILE A 296 -2.07 12.61 -4.69
C ILE A 296 -2.19 13.44 -5.98
N GLU A 297 -2.39 14.76 -5.84
CA GLU A 297 -2.57 15.67 -6.97
C GLU A 297 -1.29 15.80 -7.80
N HIS A 298 -0.12 15.86 -7.16
CA HIS A 298 1.16 15.89 -7.87
C HIS A 298 1.43 14.61 -8.67
N ILE A 299 1.16 13.43 -8.09
CA ILE A 299 1.31 12.16 -8.81
C ILE A 299 0.34 12.10 -9.99
N ARG A 300 -0.92 12.52 -9.80
CA ARG A 300 -1.89 12.64 -10.89
C ARG A 300 -1.41 13.58 -11.99
N GLU A 301 -0.76 14.69 -11.66
CA GLU A 301 -0.23 15.64 -12.63
C GLU A 301 0.93 15.06 -13.45
N VAL A 302 1.87 14.39 -12.79
CA VAL A 302 3.11 13.90 -13.43
C VAL A 302 2.93 12.56 -14.13
N ALA A 303 2.26 11.61 -13.47
CA ALA A 303 2.08 10.25 -13.97
C ALA A 303 0.70 10.04 -14.62
N GLY A 304 -0.31 10.87 -14.32
CA GLY A 304 -1.68 10.71 -14.83
C GLY A 304 -2.62 10.00 -13.83
N ILE A 305 -3.93 10.20 -14.00
CA ILE A 305 -4.96 9.67 -13.08
C ILE A 305 -4.92 8.15 -12.95
N ASP A 306 -4.50 7.45 -13.99
CA ASP A 306 -4.42 6.00 -14.02
C ASP A 306 -3.32 5.43 -13.10
N HIS A 307 -2.44 6.27 -12.55
CA HIS A 307 -1.19 5.86 -11.91
C HIS A 307 -1.10 6.29 -10.44
N VAL A 308 -2.23 6.61 -9.81
CA VAL A 308 -2.34 6.95 -8.38
C VAL A 308 -3.39 6.07 -7.67
N ALA A 309 -3.07 5.64 -6.46
CA ALA A 309 -3.92 4.85 -5.56
C ALA A 309 -3.57 5.21 -4.08
N ILE A 310 -4.05 4.43 -3.10
CA ILE A 310 -3.87 4.71 -1.66
C ILE A 310 -3.22 3.52 -0.95
N GLY A 311 -2.21 3.79 -0.11
CA GLY A 311 -1.55 2.79 0.74
C GLY A 311 -1.18 3.41 2.08
N GLY A 312 -2.14 3.46 3.01
CA GLY A 312 -2.14 4.31 4.18
C GLY A 312 -1.02 4.04 5.19
N ASP A 313 -0.44 2.83 5.19
CA ASP A 313 0.61 2.41 6.13
C ASP A 313 0.12 2.33 7.59
N TYR A 314 -1.19 2.11 7.75
CA TYR A 314 -1.81 1.97 9.06
C TYR A 314 -1.23 0.75 9.81
N ASP A 315 -1.08 0.92 11.12
CA ASP A 315 -0.40 0.00 12.05
C ASP A 315 1.11 -0.20 11.80
N GLY A 316 1.67 0.41 10.75
CA GLY A 316 3.12 0.49 10.47
C GLY A 316 3.73 1.80 10.95
N ILE A 317 2.90 2.84 11.06
CA ILE A 317 3.23 4.15 11.63
C ILE A 317 2.81 4.28 13.09
N ASP A 318 3.35 5.28 13.79
CA ASP A 318 2.99 5.59 15.17
C ASP A 318 1.69 6.41 15.30
N ARG A 319 1.36 7.21 14.29
CA ARG A 319 0.10 7.93 14.13
C ARG A 319 -0.09 8.39 12.68
N GLY A 320 -1.35 8.50 12.24
CA GLY A 320 -1.70 9.14 10.98
C GLY A 320 -1.69 10.68 11.01
N PRO A 321 -1.71 11.35 9.83
CA PRO A 321 -1.89 12.79 9.69
C PRO A 321 -3.20 13.28 10.33
N VAL A 322 -3.29 14.58 10.64
CA VAL A 322 -4.53 15.17 11.13
C VAL A 322 -5.64 15.06 10.09
N GLY A 323 -6.76 14.44 10.48
CA GLY A 323 -7.89 14.08 9.62
C GLY A 323 -7.76 12.72 8.94
N LEU A 324 -6.64 12.01 9.13
CA LEU A 324 -6.36 10.67 8.61
C LEU A 324 -5.83 9.73 9.70
N GLU A 325 -6.36 9.87 10.92
CA GLU A 325 -5.80 9.24 12.11
C GLU A 325 -5.85 7.71 12.08
N ASP A 326 -6.87 7.12 11.46
CA ASP A 326 -7.05 5.67 11.38
C ASP A 326 -7.86 5.23 10.15
N VAL A 327 -8.05 3.93 9.97
CA VAL A 327 -8.70 3.35 8.78
C VAL A 327 -10.16 3.79 8.59
N SER A 328 -10.79 4.49 9.55
CA SER A 328 -12.16 5.01 9.41
C SER A 328 -12.25 6.33 8.63
N THR A 329 -11.12 6.97 8.35
CA THR A 329 -11.05 8.37 7.92
C THR A 329 -11.03 8.57 6.40
N TYR A 330 -10.91 7.51 5.60
CA TYR A 330 -10.89 7.63 4.13
C TYR A 330 -12.08 8.39 3.52
N PRO A 331 -13.34 8.26 3.99
CA PRO A 331 -14.44 9.04 3.44
C PRO A 331 -14.21 10.55 3.52
N ALA A 332 -13.48 11.03 4.54
CA ALA A 332 -13.11 12.44 4.65
C ALA A 332 -12.08 12.86 3.59
N LEU A 333 -11.09 12.01 3.29
CA LEU A 333 -10.14 12.22 2.19
C LEU A 333 -10.84 12.34 0.83
N PHE A 334 -11.75 11.41 0.56
CA PHE A 334 -12.51 11.38 -0.68
C PHE A 334 -13.45 12.58 -0.81
N ALA A 335 -14.06 13.01 0.30
CA ALA A 335 -14.85 14.24 0.32
C ALA A 335 -13.99 15.47 0.03
N GLU A 336 -12.76 15.53 0.57
CA GLU A 336 -11.83 16.63 0.29
C GLU A 336 -11.38 16.67 -1.17
N LEU A 337 -11.06 15.53 -1.76
CA LEU A 337 -10.76 15.45 -3.20
C LEU A 337 -11.97 15.84 -4.06
N SER A 338 -13.18 15.41 -3.67
CA SER A 338 -14.41 15.82 -4.33
C SER A 338 -14.63 17.34 -4.28
N ARG A 339 -14.37 17.99 -3.14
CA ARG A 339 -14.42 19.46 -3.00
C ARG A 339 -13.45 20.18 -3.93
N ARG A 340 -12.32 19.53 -4.25
CA ARG A 340 -11.30 20.03 -5.19
C ARG A 340 -11.62 19.74 -6.66
N GLY A 341 -12.79 19.19 -6.94
CA GLY A 341 -13.27 18.95 -8.31
C GLY A 341 -12.87 17.61 -8.90
N TRP A 342 -12.40 16.66 -8.08
CA TRP A 342 -12.25 15.27 -8.55
C TRP A 342 -13.62 14.69 -8.88
N THR A 343 -13.73 14.15 -10.09
CA THR A 343 -14.96 13.50 -10.56
C THR A 343 -15.17 12.14 -9.88
N GLU A 344 -16.41 11.65 -9.83
CA GLU A 344 -16.68 10.31 -9.27
C GLU A 344 -15.87 9.21 -9.97
N SER A 345 -15.60 9.33 -11.28
CA SER A 345 -14.74 8.39 -12.01
C SER A 345 -13.28 8.44 -11.56
N GLU A 346 -12.73 9.62 -11.28
CA GLU A 346 -11.35 9.77 -10.81
C GLU A 346 -11.20 9.27 -9.38
N LEU A 347 -12.21 9.51 -8.54
CA LEU A 347 -12.27 8.95 -7.19
C LEU A 347 -12.36 7.41 -7.24
N ARG A 348 -13.14 6.82 -8.15
CA ARG A 348 -13.16 5.36 -8.35
C ARG A 348 -11.82 4.81 -8.82
N ALA A 349 -11.14 5.54 -9.72
CA ALA A 349 -9.80 5.21 -10.18
C ALA A 349 -8.80 5.16 -9.01
N LEU A 350 -8.80 6.20 -8.17
CA LEU A 350 -7.99 6.28 -6.96
C LEU A 350 -8.33 5.18 -5.95
N ALA A 351 -9.63 4.91 -5.73
CA ALA A 351 -10.09 3.95 -4.75
C ALA A 351 -9.68 2.52 -5.09
N ALA A 352 -9.83 2.10 -6.36
CA ALA A 352 -9.72 0.68 -6.69
C ALA A 352 -9.34 0.41 -8.15
N ASP A 353 -9.93 1.13 -9.10
CA ASP A 353 -9.92 0.68 -10.51
C ASP A 353 -8.48 0.62 -11.06
N ASN A 354 -7.60 1.52 -10.61
CA ASN A 354 -6.18 1.52 -10.99
C ASN A 354 -5.43 0.28 -10.48
N LEU A 355 -5.56 -0.05 -9.20
CA LEU A 355 -4.88 -1.23 -8.64
C LEU A 355 -5.46 -2.53 -9.21
N LEU A 356 -6.78 -2.61 -9.38
CA LEU A 356 -7.43 -3.75 -10.02
C LEU A 356 -6.97 -3.93 -11.48
N ARG A 357 -6.72 -2.84 -12.21
CA ARG A 357 -6.12 -2.89 -13.56
C ARG A 357 -4.70 -3.47 -13.51
N VAL A 358 -3.86 -2.97 -12.61
CA VAL A 358 -2.48 -3.45 -12.41
C VAL A 358 -2.45 -4.95 -12.10
N MET A 359 -3.31 -5.42 -11.19
CA MET A 359 -3.43 -6.84 -10.88
C MET A 359 -3.82 -7.69 -12.09
N ARG A 360 -4.86 -7.30 -12.84
CA ARG A 360 -5.29 -8.03 -14.05
C ARG A 360 -4.18 -8.12 -15.10
N ALA A 361 -3.40 -7.04 -15.23
CA ALA A 361 -2.27 -7.01 -16.15
C ALA A 361 -1.15 -7.95 -15.70
N ALA A 362 -0.79 -7.97 -14.41
CA ALA A 362 0.18 -8.91 -13.87
C ALA A 362 -0.27 -10.38 -14.03
N GLU A 363 -1.53 -10.68 -13.77
CA GLU A 363 -2.12 -12.01 -14.01
C GLU A 363 -2.05 -12.40 -15.51
N ALA A 364 -2.26 -11.45 -16.42
CA ALA A 364 -2.17 -11.70 -17.87
C ALA A 364 -0.72 -11.93 -18.31
N THR A 365 0.23 -11.13 -17.82
CA THR A 365 1.66 -11.32 -18.07
C THR A 365 2.12 -12.69 -17.57
N ALA A 366 1.70 -13.10 -16.37
CA ALA A 366 2.03 -14.42 -15.82
C ALA A 366 1.53 -15.56 -16.72
N ARG A 367 0.27 -15.52 -17.15
CA ARG A 367 -0.29 -16.54 -18.07
C ARG A 367 0.50 -16.65 -19.37
N ARG A 368 0.95 -15.52 -19.92
CA ARG A 368 1.80 -15.50 -21.12
C ARG A 368 3.16 -16.13 -20.83
N LEU A 369 3.86 -15.66 -19.79
CA LEU A 369 5.21 -16.12 -19.46
C LEU A 369 5.27 -17.60 -19.10
N GLN A 370 4.26 -18.11 -18.37
CA GLN A 370 4.15 -19.53 -18.02
C GLN A 370 3.90 -20.42 -19.23
N ALA A 371 3.31 -19.88 -20.31
CA ALA A 371 3.17 -20.59 -21.58
C ALA A 371 4.46 -20.54 -22.44
N GLU A 372 5.32 -19.54 -22.22
CA GLU A 372 6.54 -19.30 -22.99
C GLU A 372 7.78 -19.96 -22.39
N ARG A 373 7.87 -20.10 -21.06
CA ARG A 373 9.04 -20.64 -20.37
C ARG A 373 8.73 -21.29 -19.03
N ASP A 374 9.61 -22.21 -18.64
CA ASP A 374 9.67 -22.81 -17.31
C ASP A 374 10.11 -21.78 -16.24
N PRO A 375 9.84 -22.00 -14.94
CA PRO A 375 10.32 -21.14 -13.87
C PRO A 375 11.84 -21.12 -13.80
N SER A 376 12.41 -20.02 -13.33
CA SER A 376 13.87 -19.89 -13.23
C SER A 376 14.44 -20.78 -12.11
N MET A 377 15.57 -21.42 -12.43
CA MET A 377 16.38 -22.20 -11.49
C MET A 377 17.72 -21.53 -11.20
N ALA A 378 17.89 -20.27 -11.62
CA ALA A 378 19.09 -19.51 -11.39
C ALA A 378 19.32 -19.27 -9.89
N THR A 379 20.59 -19.24 -9.50
CA THR A 379 21.00 -18.90 -8.14
C THR A 379 21.80 -17.60 -8.13
N ILE A 380 21.89 -16.96 -6.96
CA ILE A 380 22.65 -15.72 -6.84
C ILE A 380 24.15 -15.94 -7.10
N GLU A 381 24.68 -17.11 -6.74
CA GLU A 381 26.07 -17.49 -7.02
C GLU A 381 26.32 -17.59 -8.53
N GLN A 382 25.34 -18.07 -9.30
CA GLN A 382 25.45 -18.19 -10.75
C GLN A 382 25.40 -16.84 -11.46
N LEU A 383 24.57 -15.91 -10.98
CA LEU A 383 24.33 -14.64 -11.66
C LEU A 383 25.25 -13.51 -11.19
N ASP A 384 25.56 -13.47 -9.90
CA ASP A 384 26.34 -12.38 -9.28
C ASP A 384 27.70 -12.84 -8.74
N GLY A 385 27.99 -14.14 -8.74
CA GLY A 385 29.29 -14.66 -8.30
C GLY A 385 29.52 -14.60 -6.79
N LEU A 386 28.46 -14.45 -5.99
CA LEU A 386 28.57 -14.57 -4.53
C LEU A 386 28.97 -16.01 -4.16
N VAL A 387 29.76 -16.17 -3.11
CA VAL A 387 30.15 -17.48 -2.57
C VAL A 387 29.32 -17.70 -1.30
N PRO A 388 28.75 -18.91 -1.07
CA PRO A 388 27.85 -19.20 0.05
C PRO A 388 28.38 -18.84 1.44
#